data_AF-A0A2P0QL38-F1
#
_entry.id   AF-A0A2P0QL38-F1
#
_cell.length_a   1.000
_cell.length_b   1.000
_cell.length_c   1.000
_cell.angle_alpha   90.00
_cell.angle_beta   90.00
_cell.angle_gamma   90.00
#
_symmetry.space_group_name_H-M   'P 1'
#
loop_
_entity.id
_entity.type
_entity.pdbx_description
1 polymer ?
#
loop_
_entity_poly.entity_id
_entity_poly.type
_entity_poly.pdbx_seq_one_letter_code
_entity_poly.pdbx_strand_id
1 'polypeptide(L)'
;MFAVSESVTDKGILQHRREHFTGFRCRISPERLKRHIDQALLLPDSSAGCPFCRDRIFVVTPTFADTNRIILGESVTFPNLFPFG
;
A
#
# COMPACT_ATOMS: atom_id res chain seq x y z
N MET A 1 -8.05 0.19 -18.75
CA MET A 1 -8.69 -0.88 -19.57
C MET A 1 -7.67 -1.99 -19.78
N PHE A 2 -8.07 -3.26 -19.88
CA PHE A 2 -7.15 -4.40 -20.03
C PHE A 2 -7.49 -5.19 -21.29
N ALA A 3 -6.47 -5.70 -21.97
CA ALA A 3 -6.62 -6.82 -22.88
C ALA A 3 -6.58 -8.12 -22.06
N VAL A 4 -7.55 -9.01 -22.27
CA VAL A 4 -7.69 -10.26 -21.51
C VAL A 4 -7.64 -11.45 -22.45
N SER A 5 -6.82 -12.43 -22.12
CA SER A 5 -6.82 -13.75 -22.76
C SER A 5 -6.92 -14.84 -21.70
N GLU A 6 -7.69 -15.88 -21.97
CA GLU A 6 -7.96 -16.95 -21.02
C GLU A 6 -7.30 -18.26 -21.42
N SER A 7 -7.01 -19.09 -20.43
CA SER A 7 -6.48 -20.44 -20.62
C SER A 7 -7.18 -21.37 -19.64
N VAL A 8 -7.82 -22.41 -20.17
CA VAL A 8 -8.50 -23.42 -19.38
C VAL A 8 -7.47 -24.40 -18.83
N THR A 9 -7.58 -24.74 -17.55
CA THR A 9 -6.74 -25.74 -16.87
C THR A 9 -7.63 -26.70 -16.09
N ASP A 10 -7.10 -27.85 -15.68
CA ASP A 10 -7.82 -28.83 -14.85
C ASP A 10 -8.38 -28.24 -13.55
N LYS A 11 -7.77 -27.14 -13.07
CA LYS A 11 -8.14 -26.48 -11.82
C LYS A 11 -9.12 -25.32 -12.02
N GLY A 12 -9.35 -24.88 -13.25
CA GLY A 12 -10.19 -23.74 -13.58
C GLY A 12 -9.57 -22.81 -14.62
N ILE A 13 -10.14 -21.61 -14.76
CA ILE A 13 -9.74 -20.64 -15.78
C ILE A 13 -8.60 -19.76 -15.24
N LEU A 14 -7.51 -19.68 -15.99
CA LEU A 14 -6.45 -18.68 -15.82
C LEU A 14 -6.70 -17.51 -16.76
N GLN A 15 -6.54 -16.28 -16.28
CA GLN A 15 -6.58 -15.10 -17.12
C GLN A 15 -5.20 -14.45 -17.20
N HIS A 16 -4.78 -14.08 -18.39
CA HIS A 16 -3.65 -13.23 -18.65
C HIS A 16 -4.18 -11.85 -19.03
N ARG A 17 -3.85 -10.83 -18.24
CA ARG A 17 -4.30 -9.46 -18.46
C ARG A 17 -3.11 -8.59 -18.80
N ARG A 18 -3.22 -7.82 -19.88
CA ARG A 18 -2.26 -6.76 -20.23
C ARG A 18 -2.92 -5.40 -19.99
N GLU A 19 -2.29 -4.60 -19.15
CA GLU A 19 -2.70 -3.23 -18.85
C GLU A 19 -2.21 -2.31 -19.98
N HIS A 20 -3.06 -1.40 -20.47
CA HIS A 20 -2.78 -0.63 -21.66
C HIS A 20 -1.87 0.58 -21.43
N PHE A 21 -1.91 1.18 -20.23
CA PHE A 21 -1.16 2.38 -19.92
C PHE A 21 0.35 2.11 -19.73
N THR A 22 0.67 1.01 -19.03
CA THR A 22 2.02 0.59 -18.67
C THR A 22 2.54 -0.55 -19.55
N GLY A 23 1.65 -1.27 -20.24
CA GLY A 23 2.00 -2.48 -20.98
C GLY A 23 2.28 -3.71 -20.11
N PHE A 24 2.20 -3.57 -18.77
CA PHE A 24 2.45 -4.68 -17.85
C PHE A 24 1.45 -5.81 -18.03
N ARG A 25 1.92 -7.02 -17.78
CA ARG A 25 1.13 -8.24 -17.87
C ARG A 25 1.08 -8.91 -16.52
N CYS A 26 -0.10 -9.37 -16.13
CA CYS A 26 -0.30 -10.17 -14.93
C CYS A 26 -1.13 -11.42 -15.22
N ARG A 27 -0.97 -12.42 -14.37
CA ARG A 27 -1.78 -13.65 -14.38
C ARG A 27 -2.75 -13.61 -13.21
N ILE A 28 -4.03 -13.74 -13.49
CA ILE A 28 -5.09 -13.90 -12.49
C ILE A 28 -5.41 -15.40 -12.38
N SER A 29 -5.28 -15.95 -11.17
CA SER A 29 -5.51 -17.36 -10.87
C SER A 29 -6.45 -17.46 -9.66
N PRO A 30 -7.78 -17.45 -9.88
CA PRO A 30 -8.77 -17.41 -8.78
C PRO A 30 -8.59 -18.55 -7.77
N GLU A 31 -8.22 -19.73 -8.27
CA GLU A 31 -7.97 -20.94 -7.47
C GLU A 31 -6.87 -20.78 -6.40
N ARG A 32 -6.01 -19.77 -6.49
CA ARG A 32 -5.00 -19.51 -5.45
C ARG A 32 -5.62 -19.14 -4.11
N LEU A 33 -6.83 -18.59 -4.07
CA LEU A 33 -7.52 -18.24 -2.83
C LEU A 33 -7.78 -19.47 -1.96
N LYS A 34 -8.04 -20.64 -2.57
CA LYS A 34 -8.29 -21.91 -1.87
C LYS A 34 -7.07 -22.44 -1.08
N ARG A 35 -5.92 -21.77 -1.15
CA ARG A 35 -4.70 -22.16 -0.43
C ARG A 35 -4.59 -21.56 0.97
N HIS A 36 -5.51 -20.68 1.38
CA HIS A 36 -5.53 -20.08 2.72
C HIS A 36 -4.19 -19.45 3.16
N ILE A 37 -3.51 -18.83 2.19
CA ILE A 37 -2.21 -18.15 2.37
C ILE A 37 -2.38 -16.66 2.71
N ASP A 38 -3.62 -16.20 2.77
CA ASP A 38 -4.09 -14.84 3.04
C ASP A 38 -4.36 -14.61 4.52
N GLN A 39 -3.51 -15.16 5.40
CA GLN A 39 -3.66 -15.01 6.84
C GLN A 39 -3.56 -13.53 7.23
N ALA A 40 -4.56 -13.03 7.96
CA ALA A 40 -4.56 -11.68 8.49
C ALA A 40 -3.37 -11.50 9.44
N LEU A 41 -2.59 -10.44 9.20
CA LEU A 41 -1.57 -10.02 10.15
C LEU A 41 -2.29 -9.43 11.37
N LEU A 42 -2.06 -10.04 12.53
CA LEU A 42 -2.43 -9.42 13.80
C LEU A 42 -1.43 -8.30 14.06
N LEU A 43 -1.87 -7.06 13.84
CA LEU A 43 -1.09 -5.90 14.23
C LEU A 43 -1.24 -5.68 15.75
N PRO A 44 -0.14 -5.47 16.49
CA PRO A 44 -0.25 -5.14 17.90
C PRO A 44 -0.89 -3.75 18.07
N ASP A 45 -1.75 -3.59 19.07
CA ASP A 45 -2.41 -2.31 19.44
C ASP A 45 -1.45 -1.23 19.98
N SER A 46 -0.13 -1.45 19.90
CA SER A 46 0.87 -0.61 20.53
C SER A 46 1.10 0.67 19.74
N SER A 47 0.34 1.72 20.10
CA SER A 47 0.67 3.12 19.82
C SER A 47 1.92 3.61 20.57
N ALA A 48 2.38 2.85 21.57
CA ALA A 48 3.55 3.18 22.37
C ALA A 48 4.80 3.30 21.48
N GLY A 49 5.36 4.50 21.40
CA GLY A 49 6.57 4.77 20.63
C GLY A 49 6.35 5.20 19.18
N CYS A 50 5.12 5.18 18.66
CA CYS A 50 4.86 5.57 17.28
C CYS A 50 5.13 7.07 17.06
N PRO A 51 6.02 7.44 16.11
CA PRO A 51 6.34 8.84 15.84
C PRO A 51 5.20 9.60 15.15
N PHE A 52 4.19 8.88 14.64
CA PHE A 52 3.07 9.43 13.88
C PHE A 52 1.78 9.58 14.70
N CYS A 53 1.77 9.11 15.96
CA CYS A 53 0.63 9.36 16.85
C CYS A 53 0.50 10.86 17.14
N ARG A 54 -0.75 11.31 17.36
CA ARG A 54 -1.13 12.72 17.50
C ARG A 54 -0.25 13.51 18.48
N ASP A 55 0.12 12.91 19.60
CA ASP A 55 0.91 13.59 20.64
C ASP A 55 2.40 13.72 20.28
N ARG A 56 2.88 12.94 19.30
CA ARG A 56 4.30 12.83 18.93
C ARG A 56 4.61 13.40 17.56
N ILE A 57 3.65 13.38 16.64
CA ILE A 57 3.83 13.80 15.25
C ILE A 57 4.40 15.22 15.13
N PHE A 58 3.96 16.16 15.98
CA PHE A 58 4.43 17.55 15.96
C PHE A 58 5.81 17.76 16.57
N VAL A 59 6.31 16.78 17.32
CA VAL A 59 7.60 16.84 18.02
C VAL A 59 8.68 16.07 17.27
N VAL A 60 8.35 14.87 16.78
CA VAL A 60 9.34 13.92 16.26
C VAL A 60 9.57 14.08 14.75
N THR A 61 8.56 14.52 13.99
CA THR A 61 8.69 14.65 12.53
C THR A 61 9.38 15.95 12.13
N PRO A 62 10.08 16.01 10.98
CA PRO A 62 10.71 17.25 10.53
C PRO A 62 9.65 18.31 10.14
N THR A 63 10.12 19.54 9.98
CA THR A 63 9.35 20.65 9.43
C THR A 63 9.86 21.01 8.03
N PHE A 64 9.06 21.74 7.26
CA PHE A 64 9.52 22.33 6.01
C PHE A 64 10.55 23.45 6.29
N ALA A 65 11.18 23.97 5.23
CA ALA A 65 12.26 24.96 5.32
C ALA A 65 11.87 26.26 6.06
N ASP A 66 10.58 26.61 6.04
CA ASP A 66 10.00 27.74 6.75
C ASP A 66 9.63 27.40 8.21
N THR A 67 10.08 26.25 8.71
CA THR A 67 9.79 25.68 10.03
C THR A 67 8.32 25.30 10.27
N ASN A 68 7.46 25.39 9.26
CA ASN A 68 6.05 25.04 9.38
C ASN A 68 5.77 23.59 8.98
N ARG A 69 4.56 23.13 9.35
CA ARG A 69 3.89 21.96 8.79
C ARG A 69 2.60 22.42 8.12
N ILE A 70 2.14 21.70 7.11
CA ILE A 70 0.84 21.98 6.50
C ILE A 70 -0.21 21.21 7.30
N ILE A 71 -1.13 21.94 7.93
CA ILE A 71 -2.22 21.36 8.73
C ILE A 71 -3.55 21.71 8.06
N LEU A 72 -4.32 20.69 7.69
CA LEU A 72 -5.66 20.83 7.12
C LEU A 72 -6.62 19.89 7.84
N GLY A 73 -7.48 20.45 8.71
CA GLY A 73 -8.33 19.65 9.58
C GLY A 73 -7.50 18.74 10.48
N GLU A 74 -7.73 17.42 10.39
CA GLU A 74 -6.99 16.41 11.16
C GLU A 74 -5.72 15.90 10.44
N SER A 75 -5.48 16.35 9.20
CA SER A 75 -4.32 15.93 8.41
C SER A 75 -3.10 16.81 8.70
N VAL A 76 -1.94 16.18 8.86
CA VAL A 76 -0.65 16.85 9.04
C VAL A 76 0.31 16.38 7.96
N THR A 77 0.84 17.30 7.17
CA THR A 77 1.87 17.03 6.18
C THR A 77 3.21 17.58 6.64
N PHE A 78 4.25 16.76 6.53
CA PHE A 78 5.61 17.02 6.95
C PHE A 78 6.58 16.28 6.02
N PRO A 79 7.87 16.67 5.93
CA PRO A 79 8.85 15.93 5.14
C PRO A 79 9.05 14.50 5.64
N ASN A 80 9.44 13.57 4.76
CA ASN A 80 9.74 12.20 5.19
C ASN A 80 10.90 12.19 6.21
N LEU A 81 10.76 11.45 7.31
CA LEU A 81 11.81 11.26 8.33
C LEU A 81 13.10 10.69 7.73
N PHE A 82 12.94 9.80 6.76
CA PHE A 82 14.04 9.16 6.04
C PHE A 82 13.78 9.32 4.54
N PRO A 83 14.07 10.51 3.98
CA PRO A 83 13.82 10.78 2.57
C PRO A 83 14.64 9.83 1.70
N PHE A 84 14.07 9.43 0.56
CA PHE A 84 14.77 8.60 -0.41
C PHE A 84 15.87 9.43 -1.10
N GLY A 85 17.09 8.88 -1.17
CA GLY A 85 18.28 9.50 -1.77
C GLY A 85 19.35 8.47 -2.09
#